data_AF-A0A4R0XK69-F1
#
_entry.id   AF-A0A4R0XK69-F1
#
_cell.length_a   1.000
_cell.length_b   1.000
_cell.length_c   1.000
_cell.angle_alpha   90.00
_cell.angle_beta   90.00
_cell.angle_gamma   90.00
#
_symmetry.space_group_name_H-M   'P 1'
#
loop_
_entity.id
_entity.type
_entity.pdbx_description
1 polymer ?
#
loop_
_entity_poly.entity_id
_entity_poly.type
_entity_poly.pdbx_seq_one_letter_code
_entity_poly.pdbx_strand_id
1 'polypeptide(L)'
;MNPNDAAHDKHCEDDDDDNELDPTVEQLLMLLWEASRESPGKPWSLAKISKRADLPMSTLRRYFTQLQSAGVIAVQMDEEGRGSASLTGEGLELCEALFGEP
;
A
#
# COMPACT_ATOMS: atom_id res chain seq x y z
N MET A 1 17.82 34.86 36.72
CA MET A 1 16.57 34.07 36.65
C MET A 1 16.09 34.09 35.22
N ASN A 2 16.06 32.93 34.55
CA ASN A 2 15.42 32.78 33.25
C ASN A 2 13.91 32.62 33.45
N PRO A 3 13.06 33.31 32.67
CA PRO A 3 11.67 32.95 32.54
C PRO A 3 11.35 32.46 31.12
N ASN A 4 10.39 31.54 31.04
CA ASN A 4 9.76 30.98 29.85
C ASN A 4 10.47 29.82 29.12
N ASP A 5 10.38 28.67 29.77
CA ASP A 5 9.86 27.46 29.15
C ASP A 5 8.33 27.62 28.97
N ALA A 6 7.82 27.63 27.73
CA ALA A 6 6.44 27.26 27.42
C ALA A 6 6.16 27.25 25.90
N ALA A 7 5.54 26.14 25.47
CA ALA A 7 4.66 25.98 24.31
C ALA A 7 5.30 25.79 22.93
N HIS A 8 5.36 24.51 22.55
CA HIS A 8 4.80 23.98 21.30
C HIS A 8 4.12 25.02 20.40
N ASP A 9 4.63 25.16 19.18
CA ASP A 9 3.78 25.09 18.00
C ASP A 9 4.63 24.52 16.85
N LYS A 10 4.54 23.20 16.67
CA LYS A 10 4.77 22.59 15.36
C LYS A 10 3.54 22.93 14.53
N HIS A 11 3.57 24.07 13.86
CA HIS A 11 2.85 24.23 12.61
C HIS A 11 3.81 23.65 11.56
N CYS A 12 3.60 22.44 11.05
CA CYS A 12 2.60 22.14 10.01
C CYS A 12 2.76 23.13 8.86
N GLU A 13 3.88 23.06 8.15
CA GLU A 13 3.86 23.43 6.75
C GLU A 13 3.27 22.22 6.03
N ASP A 14 1.94 22.18 6.02
CA ASP A 14 1.16 21.59 4.93
C ASP A 14 1.61 22.29 3.65
N ASP A 15 2.36 21.58 2.82
CA ASP A 15 2.50 21.92 1.41
C ASP A 15 1.56 20.98 0.64
N ASP A 16 0.49 21.56 0.12
CA ASP A 16 -0.45 21.02 -0.84
C ASP A 16 0.28 20.30 -2.00
N ASP A 17 0.16 18.97 -2.06
CA ASP A 17 0.24 18.19 -3.29
C ASP A 17 -0.92 17.17 -3.29
N ASP A 18 -2.14 17.71 -3.19
CA ASP A 18 -3.39 17.01 -2.87
C ASP A 18 -3.95 16.08 -3.96
N ASN A 19 -3.13 15.61 -4.91
CA ASN A 19 -3.58 14.62 -5.89
C ASN A 19 -2.49 13.63 -6.36
N GLU A 20 -1.32 13.60 -5.72
CA GLU A 20 -0.31 12.58 -6.03
C GLU A 20 -0.53 11.37 -5.11
N LEU A 21 -0.78 10.20 -5.72
CA LEU A 21 -0.84 8.95 -4.95
C LEU A 21 0.50 8.78 -4.23
N ASP A 22 0.48 8.41 -2.93
CA ASP A 22 1.70 8.10 -2.18
C ASP A 22 2.55 7.13 -3.03
N PRO A 23 3.82 7.45 -3.34
CA PRO A 23 4.66 6.62 -4.21
C PRO A 23 4.82 5.19 -3.69
N THR A 24 4.71 5.02 -2.38
CA THR A 24 4.69 3.70 -1.73
C THR A 24 3.41 2.95 -2.08
N VAL A 25 2.26 3.61 -2.06
CA VAL A 25 0.97 3.04 -2.45
C VAL A 25 0.97 2.68 -3.93
N GLU A 26 1.45 3.56 -4.79
CA GLU A 26 1.59 3.32 -6.22
C GLU A 26 2.46 2.07 -6.48
N GLN A 27 3.63 2.00 -5.85
CA GLN A 27 4.53 0.84 -5.96
C GLN A 27 3.85 -0.46 -5.51
N LEU A 28 3.09 -0.43 -4.41
CA LEU A 28 2.37 -1.61 -3.92
C LEU A 28 1.27 -2.05 -4.89
N LEU A 29 0.51 -1.11 -5.44
CA LEU A 29 -0.52 -1.40 -6.45
C LEU A 29 0.11 -1.99 -7.71
N MET A 30 1.22 -1.42 -8.19
CA MET A 30 1.96 -1.92 -9.34
C MET A 30 2.48 -3.35 -9.11
N LEU A 31 3.01 -3.66 -7.92
CA LEU A 31 3.45 -5.02 -7.58
C LEU A 31 2.29 -6.03 -7.55
N LEU A 32 1.12 -5.63 -7.03
CA LEU A 32 -0.06 -6.49 -7.00
C LEU A 32 -0.66 -6.68 -8.41
N TRP A 33 -0.61 -5.64 -9.24
CA TRP A 33 -0.99 -5.70 -10.65
C TRP A 33 -0.12 -6.67 -11.42
N GLU A 34 1.21 -6.55 -11.29
CA GLU A 34 2.15 -7.50 -11.88
C GLU A 34 1.91 -8.93 -11.37
N ALA A 35 1.66 -9.12 -10.08
CA ALA A 35 1.34 -10.43 -9.52
C ALA A 35 0.09 -11.06 -10.17
N SER A 36 -0.94 -10.26 -10.44
CA SER A 36 -2.16 -10.71 -11.10
C SER A 36 -1.94 -11.13 -12.56
N ARG A 37 -1.01 -10.46 -13.26
CA ARG A 37 -0.64 -10.73 -14.66
C ARG A 37 0.34 -11.89 -14.81
N GLU A 38 1.33 -12.00 -13.93
CA GLU A 38 2.33 -13.08 -13.93
C GLU A 38 1.68 -14.45 -13.68
N SER A 39 0.68 -14.52 -12.80
CA SER A 39 -0.01 -15.77 -12.48
C SER A 39 -1.45 -15.51 -12.02
N PRO A 40 -2.41 -15.46 -12.96
CA PRO A 40 -3.81 -15.29 -12.60
C PRO A 40 -4.27 -16.43 -11.69
N GLY A 41 -4.75 -16.08 -10.49
CA GLY A 41 -5.19 -17.03 -9.46
C GLY A 41 -4.10 -17.49 -8.48
N LYS A 42 -2.86 -17.01 -8.58
CA LYS A 42 -1.80 -17.32 -7.60
C LYS A 42 -1.19 -16.04 -6.99
N PRO A 43 -1.87 -15.44 -5.99
CA PRO A 43 -1.37 -14.22 -5.35
C PRO A 43 0.02 -14.40 -4.75
N TRP A 44 0.82 -13.33 -4.75
CA TRP A 44 2.10 -13.35 -4.06
C TRP A 44 1.90 -13.34 -2.54
N SER A 45 2.80 -14.02 -1.84
CA SER A 45 2.83 -13.96 -0.38
C SER A 45 3.22 -12.56 0.08
N LEU A 46 2.73 -12.16 1.27
CA LEU A 46 3.08 -10.88 1.89
C LEU A 46 4.60 -10.71 2.03
N ALA A 47 5.31 -11.79 2.33
CA ALA A 47 6.77 -11.77 2.42
C ALA A 47 7.44 -11.48 1.07
N LYS A 48 6.91 -12.05 -0.03
CA LYS A 48 7.39 -11.79 -1.39
C LYS A 48 7.12 -10.33 -1.78
N ILE A 49 5.95 -9.78 -1.41
CA ILE A 49 5.60 -8.39 -1.70
C ILE A 49 6.46 -7.42 -0.87
N SER A 50 6.57 -7.63 0.45
CA SER A 50 7.42 -6.82 1.35
C SER A 50 8.86 -6.76 0.83
N LYS A 51 9.42 -7.89 0.41
CA LYS A 51 10.77 -7.97 -0.14
C LYS A 51 10.92 -7.20 -1.46
N ARG A 52 9.90 -7.18 -2.32
CA ARG A 52 9.95 -6.46 -3.60
C ARG A 52 9.71 -4.96 -3.47
N ALA A 53 8.89 -4.55 -2.51
CA ALA A 53 8.66 -3.15 -2.18
C ALA A 53 9.79 -2.56 -1.32
N ASP A 54 10.74 -3.38 -0.86
CA ASP A 54 11.77 -3.00 0.12
C ASP A 54 11.19 -2.36 1.41
N LEU A 55 10.01 -2.84 1.83
CA LEU A 55 9.28 -2.30 2.98
C LEU A 55 9.34 -3.24 4.19
N PRO A 56 9.47 -2.69 5.41
CA PRO A 56 9.26 -3.46 6.64
C PRO A 56 7.86 -4.07 6.67
N MET A 57 7.74 -5.28 7.21
CA MET A 57 6.47 -6.02 7.26
C MET A 57 5.36 -5.25 8.02
N SER A 58 5.73 -4.48 9.04
CA SER A 58 4.80 -3.60 9.78
C SER A 58 4.25 -2.48 8.91
N THR A 59 5.12 -1.83 8.13
CA THR A 59 4.76 -0.77 7.17
C THR A 59 3.86 -1.33 6.08
N LEU A 60 4.24 -2.47 5.47
CA LEU A 60 3.42 -3.14 4.46
C LEU A 60 2.01 -3.44 5.00
N ARG A 61 1.92 -4.01 6.20
CA ARG A 61 0.62 -4.31 6.83
C ARG A 61 -0.23 -3.06 7.02
N ARG A 62 0.36 -1.94 7.43
CA ARG A 62 -0.38 -0.68 7.59
C ARG A 62 -0.97 -0.19 6.26
N TYR A 63 -0.19 -0.22 5.18
CA TYR A 63 -0.70 0.13 3.85
C TYR A 63 -1.77 -0.86 3.37
N PHE A 64 -1.56 -2.15 3.60
CA PHE A 64 -2.50 -3.19 3.19
C PHE A 64 -3.82 -3.11 3.93
N THR A 65 -3.82 -2.79 5.23
CA THR A 65 -5.05 -2.55 5.99
C THR A 65 -5.83 -1.36 5.41
N GLN A 66 -5.14 -0.29 5.00
CA GLN A 66 -5.79 0.88 4.39
C GLN A 66 -6.39 0.52 3.02
N LEU A 67 -5.61 -0.10 2.14
CA LEU A 67 -6.05 -0.55 0.82
C LEU A 67 -7.18 -1.59 0.89
N GLN A 68 -7.15 -2.47 1.89
CA GLN A 68 -8.20 -3.45 2.13
C GLN A 68 -9.48 -2.76 2.62
N SER A 69 -9.37 -1.75 3.49
CA SER A 69 -10.51 -0.95 3.96
C SER A 69 -11.15 -0.15 2.83
N ALA A 70 -10.35 0.25 1.83
CA ALA A 70 -10.82 0.89 0.61
C ALA A 70 -11.40 -0.09 -0.43
N GLY A 71 -11.39 -1.41 -0.17
CA GLY A 71 -11.91 -2.41 -1.10
C GLY A 71 -11.01 -2.71 -2.29
N VAL A 72 -9.80 -2.14 -2.36
CA VAL A 72 -8.87 -2.24 -3.50
C VAL A 72 -8.12 -3.58 -3.50
N ILE A 73 -7.79 -4.10 -2.32
CA ILE A 73 -7.05 -5.37 -2.18
C ILE A 73 -7.75 -6.35 -1.26
N ALA A 74 -7.52 -7.62 -1.50
CA ALA A 74 -7.88 -8.71 -0.61
C ALA A 74 -6.61 -9.38 -0.06
N VAL A 75 -6.54 -9.53 1.25
CA VAL A 75 -5.50 -10.29 1.93
C VAL A 75 -6.10 -11.61 2.43
N GLN A 76 -5.47 -12.73 2.07
CA GLN A 76 -5.87 -14.07 2.48
C GLN A 76 -4.75 -14.72 3.28
N MET A 77 -5.09 -15.43 4.35
CA MET A 77 -4.14 -16.22 5.13
C MET A 77 -4.34 -17.69 4.75
N ASP A 78 -3.25 -18.39 4.42
CA ASP A 78 -3.29 -19.83 4.19
C ASP A 78 -3.26 -20.63 5.51
N GLU A 79 -3.48 -21.93 5.40
CA GLU A 79 -3.47 -22.87 6.54
C GLU A 79 -2.09 -22.99 7.22
N GLU A 80 -1.02 -22.60 6.52
CA GLU A 80 0.35 -22.54 7.03
C GLU A 80 0.66 -21.19 7.73
N GLY A 81 -0.33 -20.30 7.85
CA GLY A 81 -0.20 -18.99 8.48
C GLY A 81 0.52 -17.94 7.63
N ARG A 82 0.74 -18.21 6.33
CA ARG A 82 1.32 -17.25 5.39
C ARG A 82 0.20 -16.42 4.78
N GLY A 83 0.36 -15.11 4.88
CA GLY A 83 -0.52 -14.19 4.16
C GLY A 83 -0.14 -14.10 2.69
N SER A 84 -1.15 -13.94 1.84
CA SER A 84 -1.04 -13.55 0.44
C SER A 84 -1.97 -12.38 0.15
N ALA A 85 -1.67 -11.59 -0.86
CA ALA A 85 -2.52 -10.47 -1.26
C ALA A 85 -2.72 -10.43 -2.78
N SER A 86 -3.93 -10.03 -3.16
CA SER A 86 -4.36 -9.85 -4.54
C SER A 86 -5.20 -8.58 -4.65
N LEU A 87 -5.24 -7.99 -5.85
CA LEU A 87 -6.24 -6.98 -6.18
C LEU A 87 -7.65 -7.60 -6.16
N THR A 88 -8.63 -6.81 -5.74
CA THR A 88 -10.06 -7.13 -5.93
C THR A 88 -10.48 -6.78 -7.36
N GLY A 89 -11.74 -7.01 -7.72
CA GLY A 89 -12.28 -6.51 -8.99
C GLY A 89 -12.11 -4.99 -9.13
N GLU A 90 -12.47 -4.24 -8.08
CA GLU A 90 -12.30 -2.78 -8.03
C GLU A 90 -10.82 -2.37 -8.12
N GLY A 91 -9.93 -3.09 -7.44
CA GLY A 91 -8.50 -2.82 -7.52
C GLY A 91 -7.88 -3.13 -8.88
N LEU A 92 -8.40 -4.14 -9.59
CA LEU A 92 -7.97 -4.45 -10.95
C LEU A 92 -8.39 -3.32 -11.91
N GLU A 93 -9.65 -2.87 -11.85
CA GLU A 93 -10.14 -1.74 -12.67
C GLU A 93 -9.35 -0.45 -12.37
N LEU A 94 -9.06 -0.18 -11.09
CA LEU A 94 -8.22 0.95 -10.70
C LEU A 94 -6.80 0.83 -11.26
N CYS A 95 -6.15 -0.33 -11.08
CA CYS A 95 -4.80 -0.55 -11.61
C CYS A 95 -4.77 -0.55 -13.14
N GLU A 96 -5.83 -0.98 -13.81
CA GLU A 96 -5.97 -0.90 -15.27
C GLU A 96 -6.13 0.56 -15.72
N ALA A 97 -6.89 1.39 -15.00
CA ALA A 97 -6.99 2.82 -15.30
C ALA A 97 -5.67 3.58 -15.03
N LEU A 98 -4.90 3.16 -14.02
CA LEU A 98 -3.64 3.81 -13.64
C LEU A 98 -2.43 3.34 -14.46
N PHE A 99 -2.35 2.03 -14.75
CA PHE A 99 -1.18 1.38 -15.34
C PHE A 99 -1.48 0.61 -16.64
N GLY A 100 -2.74 0.54 -17.06
CA GLY A 100 -3.11 -0.02 -18.36
C GLY A 100 -2.56 0.85 -19.49
N GLU A 101 -2.14 0.20 -20.58
CA GLU A 101 -1.84 0.92 -21.81
C GLU A 101 -3.17 1.45 -22.42
N PRO A 102 -3.18 2.66 -23.02
CA PRO A 102 -4.37 3.25 -23.61
C PRO A 102 -4.90 2.51 -24.85
#